data_AF-A0A1V3SCQ2-F1
#
_entry.id   AF-A0A1V3SCQ2-F1
#
_cell.length_a   1.000
_cell.length_b   1.000
_cell.length_c   1.000
_cell.angle_alpha   90.00
_cell.angle_beta   90.00
_cell.angle_gamma   90.00
#
_symmetry.space_group_name_H-M   'P 1'
#
loop_
_entity.id
_entity.type
_entity.pdbx_description
1 polymer ?
#
loop_
_entity_poly.entity_id
_entity_poly.type
_entity_poly.pdbx_seq_one_letter_code
_entity_poly.pdbx_strand_id
1 'polypeptide(L)'
;MNTGNPFSTAGRSGLTALTLVLALPALVSAATDSPENSPQATSASIYADTIGSARFERSAIKVEQGYTVESGNLYTRDGETGSLVVVRSPDGAVTAIVDEPGKRGLLVVDAQGKSTFTQEPPNDYMTPDTVEMSETSVPAVDSSKAGEPRYIDMLVAYTAYALGRLNTDPIAFALAQLESANLGLRNSRVENLSLRLAAVNVFDVTHDTSDPGLRAWQTMLEPYRTLYSTDVSAAYSVEGDAGGRALLSGYTSVNNWELPAAFRHEVGHNAGGQHCNDNPSKYNFGYNNGKSRTYLCGNQVPYYSTPAINDAHGLPLGNAQTADMARVWRENTARLTGYNPELPGLRMMVVSPPGTDPSVIARLYLPIEAGADAGVVALDSATGPTQLVPYVNHSETRLNVKLRNAAGVDVNVSLIARRERASCRSEMNSGSGCSSVSGMYLELRYFPMSGSNASLPSGYYNGLLKLEVRQANSDWKLPVNIAISVKK
;
A
#
# COMPACT_ATOMS: atom_id res chain seq x y z
N MET A 1 -61.67 47.84 7.57
CA MET A 1 -62.52 47.28 8.63
C MET A 1 -62.70 45.79 8.39
N ASN A 2 -62.39 44.99 9.43
CA ASN A 2 -62.82 43.62 9.74
C ASN A 2 -62.79 42.53 8.66
N THR A 3 -62.34 41.30 8.87
CA THR A 3 -61.70 40.50 9.96
C THR A 3 -61.58 39.10 9.29
N GLY A 4 -60.49 38.36 9.41
CA GLY A 4 -60.35 37.42 10.52
C GLY A 4 -60.86 36.01 10.15
N ASN A 5 -59.90 35.11 9.93
CA ASN A 5 -59.92 33.63 9.98
C ASN A 5 -60.80 33.05 11.12
N PRO A 6 -61.23 31.76 11.12
CA PRO A 6 -60.31 30.68 11.53
C PRO A 6 -60.59 29.19 11.13
N PHE A 7 -59.48 28.44 11.03
CA PHE A 7 -59.16 27.09 11.53
C PHE A 7 -60.03 25.82 11.31
N SER A 8 -59.30 24.81 10.76
CA SER A 8 -59.07 23.45 11.29
C SER A 8 -60.12 22.34 11.09
N THR A 9 -59.76 21.28 10.34
CA THR A 9 -59.37 19.99 10.96
C THR A 9 -58.78 18.98 9.96
N ALA A 10 -57.80 18.23 10.46
CA ALA A 10 -56.99 17.12 9.97
C ALA A 10 -57.60 16.08 9.00
N GLY A 11 -56.74 15.48 8.16
CA GLY A 11 -57.04 14.19 7.52
C GLY A 11 -56.06 13.68 6.46
N ARG A 12 -54.86 13.26 6.89
CA ARG A 12 -53.95 12.25 6.28
C ARG A 12 -53.94 12.06 4.74
N SER A 13 -52.82 12.48 4.12
CA SER A 13 -52.36 11.93 2.82
C SER A 13 -50.97 11.34 3.00
N GLY A 14 -50.83 10.05 2.74
CA GLY A 14 -49.55 9.35 2.76
C GLY A 14 -48.66 9.80 1.61
N LEU A 15 -47.49 10.35 1.92
CA LEU A 15 -46.39 10.48 0.97
C LEU A 15 -45.62 9.15 0.94
N THR A 16 -45.73 8.46 -0.18
CA THR A 16 -44.80 7.39 -0.56
C THR A 16 -43.47 8.05 -0.94
N ALA A 17 -42.49 7.99 -0.04
CA ALA A 17 -41.12 8.36 -0.36
C ALA A 17 -40.51 7.28 -1.28
N LEU A 18 -40.28 7.64 -2.54
CA LEU A 18 -39.56 6.82 -3.51
C LEU A 18 -38.06 6.98 -3.23
N THR A 19 -37.49 6.09 -2.42
CA THR A 19 -36.05 5.98 -2.21
C THR A 19 -35.40 5.38 -3.45
N LEU A 20 -34.80 6.23 -4.29
CA LEU A 20 -33.98 5.82 -5.41
C LEU A 20 -32.62 5.35 -4.87
N VAL A 21 -32.48 4.05 -4.62
CA VAL A 21 -31.17 3.43 -4.34
C VAL A 21 -30.43 3.34 -5.67
N LEU A 22 -29.51 4.28 -5.89
CA LEU A 22 -28.53 4.20 -6.98
C LEU A 22 -27.60 3.02 -6.68
N ALA A 23 -27.83 1.90 -7.35
CA ALA A 23 -26.91 0.77 -7.39
C ALA A 23 -25.64 1.21 -8.14
N LEU A 24 -24.55 1.42 -7.41
CA LEU A 24 -23.21 1.54 -7.96
C LEU A 24 -22.79 0.18 -8.56
N PRO A 25 -22.22 0.14 -9.77
CA PRO A 25 -21.61 -1.08 -10.28
C PRO A 25 -20.27 -1.29 -9.56
N ALA A 26 -20.27 -2.15 -8.54
CA ALA A 26 -19.07 -2.70 -7.97
C ALA A 26 -18.49 -3.76 -8.93
N LEU A 27 -17.57 -3.35 -9.79
CA LEU A 27 -16.54 -4.23 -10.32
C LEU A 27 -15.23 -3.83 -9.62
N VAL A 28 -15.18 -4.21 -8.34
CA VAL A 28 -13.94 -4.22 -7.55
C VAL A 28 -13.08 -5.35 -8.10
N SER A 29 -11.78 -5.12 -8.18
CA SER A 29 -10.78 -6.17 -8.41
C SER A 29 -10.98 -7.27 -7.36
N ALA A 30 -11.73 -8.30 -7.75
CA ALA A 30 -12.07 -9.41 -6.91
C ALA A 30 -10.85 -10.33 -6.83
N ALA A 31 -10.08 -10.21 -5.75
CA ALA A 31 -9.90 -11.31 -4.81
C ALA A 31 -8.83 -11.00 -3.75
N THR A 32 -9.27 -10.36 -2.66
CA THR A 32 -8.69 -10.54 -1.30
C THR A 32 -9.72 -10.31 -0.19
N ASP A 33 -10.88 -9.73 -0.51
CA ASP A 33 -11.89 -9.42 0.50
C ASP A 33 -12.65 -10.69 0.93
N SER A 34 -12.40 -11.10 2.17
CA SER A 34 -13.24 -12.09 2.84
C SER A 34 -14.66 -11.50 2.99
N PRO A 35 -15.73 -12.21 2.58
CA PRO A 35 -17.11 -11.72 2.62
C PRO A 35 -17.67 -11.51 4.05
N GLU A 36 -16.89 -11.74 5.10
CA GLU A 36 -17.32 -11.62 6.51
C GLU A 36 -16.85 -10.38 7.27
N ASN A 37 -16.09 -9.45 6.68
CA ASN A 37 -15.68 -8.23 7.38
C ASN A 37 -15.85 -6.99 6.50
N SER A 38 -16.98 -6.28 6.67
CA SER A 38 -16.97 -4.84 6.41
C SER A 38 -15.77 -4.26 7.16
N PRO A 39 -14.90 -3.47 6.50
CA PRO A 39 -13.69 -2.98 7.13
C PRO A 39 -14.06 -2.24 8.43
N GLN A 40 -13.52 -2.72 9.55
CA GLN A 40 -13.79 -2.13 10.86
C GLN A 40 -12.79 -1.02 11.11
N ALA A 41 -13.27 0.16 11.47
CA ALA A 41 -12.41 1.26 11.88
C ALA A 41 -11.51 0.88 13.07
N THR A 42 -10.32 1.45 13.07
CA THR A 42 -9.40 1.46 14.21
C THR A 42 -10.01 2.36 15.29
N SER A 43 -9.96 1.89 16.54
CA SER A 43 -10.49 2.68 17.66
C SER A 43 -9.78 4.01 17.74
N ALA A 44 -10.53 5.11 17.81
CA ALA A 44 -9.96 6.46 17.91
C ALA A 44 -9.07 6.64 19.14
N SER A 45 -9.31 5.87 20.21
CA SER A 45 -8.46 5.87 21.41
C SER A 45 -6.99 5.54 21.14
N ILE A 46 -6.68 4.86 20.02
CA ILE A 46 -5.32 4.50 19.64
C ILE A 46 -4.50 5.73 19.21
N TYR A 47 -5.12 6.72 18.58
CA TYR A 47 -4.43 7.88 18.02
C TYR A 47 -4.90 9.22 18.58
N ALA A 48 -5.97 9.25 19.39
CA ALA A 48 -6.56 10.47 19.95
C ALA A 48 -5.55 11.36 20.67
N ASP A 49 -4.72 10.78 21.54
CA ASP A 49 -3.69 11.53 22.27
C ASP A 49 -2.63 12.14 21.34
N THR A 50 -2.37 11.47 20.20
CA THR A 50 -1.40 11.94 19.22
C THR A 50 -1.95 13.09 18.37
N ILE A 51 -3.22 13.03 17.95
CA ILE A 51 -3.86 14.11 17.17
C ILE A 51 -4.42 15.25 18.05
N GLY A 52 -4.42 15.05 19.37
CA GLY A 52 -4.85 16.05 20.35
C GLY A 52 -6.28 16.53 20.11
N SER A 53 -6.43 17.81 19.78
CA SER A 53 -7.74 18.44 19.56
C SER A 53 -8.19 18.47 18.09
N ALA A 54 -7.38 17.95 17.17
CA ALA A 54 -7.73 17.90 15.76
C ALA A 54 -8.90 16.93 15.52
N ARG A 55 -9.81 17.31 14.61
CA ARG A 55 -10.92 16.45 14.20
C ARG A 55 -10.49 15.60 13.01
N PHE A 56 -10.49 14.28 13.17
CA PHE A 56 -10.29 13.36 12.06
C PHE A 56 -11.59 13.14 11.28
N GLU A 57 -11.56 13.48 10.00
CA GLU A 57 -12.64 13.22 9.06
C GLU A 57 -12.18 12.17 8.05
N ARG A 58 -12.53 10.92 8.36
CA ARG A 58 -12.20 9.76 7.53
C ARG A 58 -12.85 9.88 6.16
N SER A 59 -12.05 9.82 5.10
CA SER A 59 -12.52 9.82 3.71
C SER A 59 -12.41 8.45 3.04
N ALA A 60 -11.57 7.56 3.55
CA ALA A 60 -11.42 6.20 3.02
C ALA A 60 -11.18 5.16 4.13
N ILE A 61 -11.71 3.96 3.89
CA ILE A 61 -11.35 2.75 4.64
C ILE A 61 -11.41 1.54 3.69
N LYS A 62 -10.39 0.69 3.74
CA LYS A 62 -10.31 -0.55 2.93
C LYS A 62 -9.57 -1.64 3.69
N VAL A 63 -9.75 -2.88 3.24
CA VAL A 63 -8.87 -4.00 3.61
C VAL A 63 -7.94 -4.27 2.43
N GLU A 64 -6.64 -4.37 2.68
CA GLU A 64 -5.65 -4.74 1.67
C GLU A 64 -4.73 -5.81 2.26
N GLN A 65 -4.78 -7.03 1.73
CA GLN A 65 -3.96 -8.16 2.19
C GLN A 65 -4.07 -8.44 3.71
N GLY A 66 -5.27 -8.25 4.27
CA GLY A 66 -5.56 -8.44 5.69
C GLY A 66 -5.30 -7.21 6.58
N TYR A 67 -4.68 -6.15 6.05
CA TYR A 67 -4.48 -4.89 6.75
C TYR A 67 -5.70 -3.99 6.59
N THR A 68 -6.16 -3.37 7.68
CA THR A 68 -7.14 -2.29 7.60
C THR A 68 -6.41 -0.98 7.34
N VAL A 69 -6.70 -0.30 6.23
CA VAL A 69 -6.10 0.99 5.86
C VAL A 69 -7.17 2.07 5.91
N GLU A 70 -6.94 3.12 6.68
CA GLU A 70 -7.82 4.26 6.88
C GLU A 70 -7.08 5.55 6.61
N SER A 71 -7.77 6.52 6.03
CA SER A 71 -7.19 7.86 5.88
C SER A 71 -8.26 8.94 5.77
N GLY A 72 -7.81 10.18 5.96
CA GLY A 72 -8.68 11.34 5.93
C GLY A 72 -7.98 12.61 6.37
N ASN A 73 -8.73 13.70 6.37
CA ASN A 73 -8.21 15.02 6.72
C ASN A 73 -8.28 15.24 8.23
N LEU A 74 -7.29 15.94 8.75
CA LEU A 74 -7.29 16.47 10.11
C LEU A 74 -7.64 17.96 10.04
N TYR A 75 -8.65 18.37 10.80
CA TYR A 75 -9.03 19.77 10.92
C TYR A 75 -8.61 20.28 12.30
N THR A 76 -7.66 21.21 12.32
CA THR A 76 -7.24 21.87 13.56
C THR A 76 -8.24 22.97 13.94
N ARG A 77 -8.18 23.45 15.19
CA ARG A 77 -9.05 24.56 15.64
C ARG A 77 -8.89 25.83 14.83
N ASP A 78 -7.70 26.05 14.27
CA ASP A 78 -7.36 27.23 13.47
C ASP A 78 -7.81 27.10 12.00
N GLY A 79 -8.48 26.00 11.65
CA GLY A 79 -9.01 25.73 10.32
C GLY A 79 -7.99 25.17 9.34
N GLU A 80 -6.74 24.97 9.77
CA GLU A 80 -5.71 24.36 8.93
C GLU A 80 -6.01 22.86 8.70
N THR A 81 -5.63 22.38 7.51
CA THR A 81 -5.92 21.01 7.08
C THR A 81 -4.64 20.19 7.05
N GLY A 82 -4.57 19.19 7.92
CA GLY A 82 -3.58 18.12 7.93
C GLY A 82 -4.16 16.79 7.41
N SER A 83 -3.44 15.69 7.64
CA SER A 83 -3.92 14.34 7.33
C SER A 83 -3.55 13.33 8.38
N LEU A 84 -4.40 12.30 8.49
CA LEU A 84 -4.12 11.10 9.25
C LEU A 84 -4.25 9.90 8.32
N VAL A 85 -3.25 9.04 8.33
CA VAL A 85 -3.29 7.71 7.73
C VAL A 85 -3.06 6.70 8.84
N VAL A 86 -3.91 5.70 8.96
CA VAL A 86 -3.82 4.64 9.97
C VAL A 86 -3.87 3.29 9.28
N VAL A 87 -2.91 2.43 9.59
CA VAL A 87 -2.86 1.05 9.11
C VAL A 87 -2.83 0.12 10.31
N ARG A 88 -3.84 -0.74 10.43
CA ARG A 88 -3.91 -1.80 11.45
C ARG A 88 -3.58 -3.14 10.82
N SER A 89 -2.55 -3.80 11.33
CA SER A 89 -2.12 -5.13 10.91
C SER A 89 -3.08 -6.23 11.38
N PRO A 90 -3.00 -7.45 10.80
CA PRO A 90 -3.86 -8.57 11.20
C PRO A 90 -3.75 -8.99 12.68
N ASP A 91 -2.61 -8.73 13.33
CA ASP A 91 -2.37 -9.00 14.76
C ASP A 91 -2.82 -7.85 15.68
N GLY A 92 -3.30 -6.75 15.11
CA GLY A 92 -3.84 -5.60 15.84
C GLY A 92 -2.84 -4.47 16.11
N ALA A 93 -1.55 -4.62 15.75
CA ALA A 93 -0.62 -3.50 15.79
C ALA A 93 -1.03 -2.38 14.82
N VAL A 94 -0.61 -1.15 15.10
CA VAL A 94 -1.00 0.04 14.34
C VAL A 94 0.22 0.86 13.95
N THR A 95 0.28 1.23 12.67
CA THR A 95 1.21 2.20 12.10
C THR A 95 0.42 3.37 11.56
N ALA A 96 0.69 4.59 12.02
CA ALA A 96 -0.04 5.77 11.58
C ALA A 96 0.90 6.94 11.24
N ILE A 97 0.64 7.60 10.12
CA ILE A 97 1.28 8.86 9.74
C ILE A 97 0.35 9.98 10.19
N VAL A 98 0.83 10.79 11.13
CA VAL A 98 0.16 11.99 11.60
C VAL A 98 0.83 13.17 10.91
N ASP A 99 0.08 13.96 10.19
CA ASP A 99 0.56 15.17 9.51
C ASP A 99 -0.36 16.32 9.86
N GLU A 100 -0.07 16.97 10.98
CA GLU A 100 -0.71 18.22 11.39
C GLU A 100 0.27 19.37 11.23
N PRO A 101 -0.22 20.60 10.98
CA PRO A 101 0.60 21.79 11.07
C PRO A 101 1.36 21.86 12.39
N GLY A 102 2.70 21.91 12.31
CA GLY A 102 3.58 21.93 13.48
C GLY A 102 3.78 20.59 14.19
N LYS A 103 3.04 19.53 13.82
CA LYS A 103 3.19 18.19 14.39
C LYS A 103 3.03 17.12 13.32
N ARG A 104 4.16 16.66 12.80
CA ARG A 104 4.24 15.58 11.81
C ARG A 104 5.11 14.45 12.33
N GLY A 105 4.74 13.21 12.06
CA GLY A 105 5.54 12.05 12.47
C GLY A 105 4.85 10.71 12.31
N LEU A 106 5.52 9.69 12.80
CA LEU A 106 5.08 8.30 12.78
C LEU A 106 4.65 7.85 14.18
N LEU A 107 3.39 7.44 14.31
CA LEU A 107 2.89 6.73 15.48
C LEU A 107 2.96 5.22 15.22
N VAL A 108 3.62 4.49 16.11
CA VAL A 108 3.64 3.02 16.10
C VAL A 108 3.06 2.53 17.43
N VAL A 109 2.09 1.63 17.36
CA VAL A 109 1.49 0.95 18.51
C VAL A 109 1.65 -0.54 18.29
N ASP A 110 2.35 -1.23 19.19
CA ASP A 110 2.49 -2.69 19.09
C ASP A 110 1.19 -3.43 19.43
N ALA A 111 1.15 -4.74 19.19
CA ALA A 111 -0.03 -5.57 19.46
C ALA A 111 -0.39 -5.64 20.97
N GLN A 112 0.51 -5.20 21.86
CA GLN A 112 0.28 -5.09 23.30
C GLN A 112 -0.24 -3.71 23.71
N GLY A 113 -0.35 -2.76 22.78
CA GLY A 113 -0.84 -1.41 22.99
C GLY A 113 0.23 -0.39 23.39
N LYS A 114 1.52 -0.73 23.35
CA LYS A 114 2.60 0.22 23.65
C LYS A 114 2.80 1.15 22.45
N SER A 115 2.59 2.44 22.68
CA SER A 115 2.73 3.49 21.65
C SER A 115 4.09 4.19 21.68
N THR A 116 4.63 4.51 20.51
CA THR A 116 5.78 5.40 20.31
C THR A 116 5.46 6.38 19.18
N PHE A 117 5.64 7.67 19.41
CA PHE A 117 5.54 8.70 18.37
C PHE A 117 6.93 9.25 18.06
N THR A 118 7.36 9.08 16.80
CA THR A 118 8.61 9.63 16.28
C THR A 118 8.28 10.86 15.44
N GLN A 119 8.66 12.04 15.93
CA GLN A 119 8.44 13.29 15.20
C GLN A 119 9.36 13.39 13.99
N GLU A 120 8.83 13.86 12.87
CA GLU A 120 9.59 14.19 11.66
C GLU A 120 10.58 15.31 11.98
N PRO A 121 11.89 15.14 11.69
CA PRO A 121 12.85 16.23 11.81
C PRO A 121 12.52 17.36 10.80
N PRO A 122 12.90 18.61 11.07
CA PRO A 122 12.71 19.70 10.11
C PRO A 122 13.39 19.38 8.78
N ASN A 123 12.66 19.55 7.67
CA ASN A 123 13.17 19.33 6.32
C ASN A 123 12.71 20.46 5.37
N ASP A 124 13.58 20.85 4.44
CA ASP A 124 13.23 21.77 3.36
C ASP A 124 12.92 21.00 2.07
N TYR A 125 11.62 20.79 1.83
CA TYR A 125 11.07 20.15 0.62
C TYR A 125 11.15 21.04 -0.64
N MET A 126 11.95 22.10 -0.62
CA MET A 126 12.26 22.93 -1.79
C MET A 126 13.70 22.74 -2.28
N THR A 127 14.49 21.92 -1.58
CA THR A 127 15.85 21.58 -2.00
C THR A 127 15.82 20.72 -3.26
N PRO A 128 16.66 20.95 -4.28
CA PRO A 128 16.69 20.11 -5.48
C PRO A 128 16.87 18.62 -5.18
N ASP A 129 15.86 17.84 -5.54
CA ASP A 129 15.65 16.42 -5.21
C ASP A 129 15.20 15.60 -6.44
N THR A 130 15.37 16.16 -7.63
CA THR A 130 15.07 15.46 -8.88
C THR A 130 16.33 15.14 -9.66
N VAL A 131 16.33 13.96 -10.27
CA VAL A 131 17.35 13.53 -11.21
C VAL A 131 16.67 13.23 -12.54
N GLU A 132 17.19 13.80 -13.63
CA GLU A 132 16.68 13.52 -14.97
C GLU A 132 16.89 12.05 -15.35
N MET A 133 15.85 11.42 -15.89
CA MET A 133 15.93 10.07 -16.46
C MET A 133 16.33 10.16 -17.93
N SER A 134 17.38 9.45 -18.33
CA SER A 134 17.91 9.48 -19.69
C SER A 134 17.07 8.70 -20.72
N GLU A 135 16.11 7.89 -20.28
CA GLU A 135 15.27 7.06 -21.14
C GLU A 135 13.80 7.18 -20.78
N THR A 136 12.97 7.48 -21.77
CA THR A 136 11.52 7.33 -21.67
C THR A 136 11.19 5.88 -22.00
N SER A 137 10.95 5.07 -20.98
CA SER A 137 10.26 3.80 -21.15
C SER A 137 8.95 4.05 -21.91
N VAL A 138 8.79 3.42 -23.06
CA VAL A 138 7.52 3.47 -23.80
C VAL A 138 6.50 2.68 -22.99
N PRO A 139 5.39 3.29 -22.54
CA PRO A 139 4.36 2.57 -21.81
C PRO A 139 3.79 1.43 -22.67
N ALA A 140 3.44 0.31 -22.03
CA ALA A 140 2.52 -0.64 -22.66
C ALA A 140 1.20 0.05 -23.00
N VAL A 141 0.52 -0.44 -24.04
CA VAL A 141 -0.79 0.09 -24.46
C VAL A 141 -1.79 -0.09 -23.31
N ASP A 142 -2.31 1.02 -22.79
CA ASP A 142 -3.40 1.02 -21.82
C ASP A 142 -4.66 0.44 -22.48
N SER A 143 -5.07 -0.75 -22.03
CA SER A 143 -6.26 -1.45 -22.51
C SER A 143 -7.47 -1.27 -21.59
N SER A 144 -7.32 -0.52 -20.48
CA SER A 144 -8.40 -0.28 -19.53
C SER A 144 -9.47 0.64 -20.12
N LYS A 145 -10.74 0.37 -19.82
CA LYS A 145 -11.84 1.23 -20.29
C LYS A 145 -11.84 2.53 -19.48
N ALA A 146 -12.34 3.60 -20.11
CA ALA A 146 -12.54 4.87 -19.43
C ALA A 146 -13.45 4.69 -18.20
N GLY A 147 -12.99 5.15 -17.03
CA GLY A 147 -13.74 5.09 -15.78
C GLY A 147 -13.50 3.84 -14.91
N GLU A 148 -12.70 2.87 -15.37
CA GLU A 148 -12.28 1.74 -14.52
C GLU A 148 -11.16 2.18 -13.54
N PRO A 149 -11.13 1.66 -12.30
CA PRO A 149 -10.02 1.90 -11.38
C PRO A 149 -8.69 1.42 -11.96
N ARG A 150 -7.66 2.26 -11.84
CA ARG A 150 -6.30 1.99 -12.33
C ARG A 150 -5.34 1.96 -11.16
N TYR A 151 -4.44 0.99 -11.19
CA TYR A 151 -3.47 0.78 -10.14
C TYR A 151 -2.06 0.99 -10.66
N ILE A 152 -1.29 1.80 -9.94
CA ILE A 152 0.16 1.84 -10.05
C ILE A 152 0.67 0.80 -9.07
N ASP A 153 1.17 -0.33 -9.57
CA ASP A 153 1.69 -1.38 -8.72
C ASP A 153 3.06 -0.97 -8.15
N MET A 154 3.14 -0.90 -6.82
CA MET A 154 4.32 -0.40 -6.13
C MET A 154 5.20 -1.53 -5.58
N LEU A 155 6.50 -1.46 -5.86
CA LEU A 155 7.53 -2.15 -5.09
C LEU A 155 8.08 -1.20 -4.03
N VAL A 156 7.90 -1.52 -2.76
CA VAL A 156 8.52 -0.78 -1.66
C VAL A 156 9.76 -1.51 -1.16
N ALA A 157 10.86 -0.80 -0.98
CA ALA A 157 12.13 -1.36 -0.52
C ALA A 157 12.63 -0.65 0.74
N TYR A 158 13.33 -1.38 1.60
CA TYR A 158 13.99 -0.85 2.79
C TYR A 158 15.46 -1.24 2.81
N THR A 159 16.33 -0.37 3.31
CA THR A 159 17.55 -0.87 3.94
C THR A 159 17.19 -1.57 5.25
N ALA A 160 17.95 -2.60 5.62
CA ALA A 160 17.84 -3.26 6.92
C ALA A 160 17.98 -2.26 8.08
N TYR A 161 18.83 -1.24 7.91
CA TYR A 161 18.98 -0.13 8.85
C TYR A 161 17.67 0.65 9.00
N ALA A 162 17.11 1.16 7.91
CA ALA A 162 15.90 1.98 7.93
C ALA A 162 14.74 1.23 8.60
N LEU A 163 14.51 -0.03 8.22
CA LEU A 163 13.48 -0.86 8.84
C LEU A 163 13.73 -1.09 10.34
N GLY A 164 14.99 -1.33 10.73
CA GLY A 164 15.37 -1.46 12.12
C GLY A 164 15.13 -0.20 12.96
N ARG A 165 15.16 0.99 12.34
CA ARG A 165 14.90 2.27 13.01
C ARG A 165 13.41 2.63 13.05
N LEU A 166 12.67 2.32 11.98
CA LEU A 166 11.22 2.46 11.94
C LEU A 166 10.53 1.61 13.02
N ASN A 167 11.09 0.43 13.32
CA ASN A 167 10.62 -0.47 14.37
C ASN A 167 9.10 -0.73 14.29
N THR A 168 8.61 -1.02 13.09
CA THR A 168 7.20 -1.23 12.77
C THR A 168 7.05 -2.33 11.73
N ASP A 169 5.83 -2.81 11.51
CA ASP A 169 5.54 -3.76 10.44
C ASP A 169 5.88 -3.11 9.07
N PRO A 170 6.79 -3.70 8.27
CA PRO A 170 7.20 -3.13 6.99
C PRO A 170 6.04 -3.02 5.99
N ILE A 171 5.08 -3.94 6.00
CA ILE A 171 3.90 -3.87 5.13
C ILE A 171 2.97 -2.75 5.60
N ALA A 172 2.74 -2.62 6.90
CA ALA A 172 1.89 -1.57 7.44
C ALA A 172 2.45 -0.18 7.12
N PHE A 173 3.76 0.01 7.26
CA PHE A 173 4.41 1.27 6.90
C PHE A 173 4.34 1.55 5.39
N ALA A 174 4.62 0.55 4.54
CA ALA A 174 4.47 0.70 3.08
C ALA A 174 3.04 1.13 2.70
N LEU A 175 2.02 0.48 3.26
CA LEU A 175 0.62 0.83 3.03
C LEU A 175 0.30 2.25 3.50
N ALA A 176 0.82 2.67 4.66
CA ALA A 176 0.58 4.02 5.19
C ALA A 176 1.19 5.09 4.25
N GLN A 177 2.37 4.82 3.73
CA GLN A 177 3.07 5.70 2.79
C GLN A 177 2.30 5.84 1.48
N LEU A 178 1.93 4.71 0.84
CA LEU A 178 1.10 4.70 -0.36
C LEU A 178 -0.22 5.43 -0.15
N GLU A 179 -0.87 5.17 0.98
CA GLU A 179 -2.16 5.79 1.29
C GLU A 179 -2.04 7.30 1.54
N SER A 180 -0.90 7.80 2.03
CA SER A 180 -0.67 9.25 2.13
C SER A 180 -0.70 9.94 0.77
N ALA A 181 -0.14 9.30 -0.27
CA ALA A 181 -0.20 9.80 -1.64
C ALA A 181 -1.62 9.63 -2.22
N ASN A 182 -2.27 8.49 -1.99
CA ASN A 182 -3.65 8.25 -2.44
C ASN A 182 -4.65 9.24 -1.84
N LEU A 183 -4.48 9.62 -0.57
CA LEU A 183 -5.28 10.66 0.06
C LEU A 183 -5.12 11.99 -0.68
N GLY A 184 -3.89 12.40 -0.98
CA GLY A 184 -3.64 13.60 -1.78
C GLY A 184 -4.23 13.54 -3.18
N LEU A 185 -4.18 12.39 -3.86
CA LEU A 185 -4.83 12.19 -5.16
C LEU A 185 -6.34 12.41 -5.06
N ARG A 186 -7.00 11.77 -4.09
CA ARG A 186 -8.46 11.91 -3.87
C ARG A 186 -8.83 13.35 -3.51
N ASN A 187 -8.11 13.96 -2.59
CA ASN A 187 -8.29 15.35 -2.18
C ASN A 187 -8.14 16.33 -3.36
N SER A 188 -7.25 16.04 -4.31
CA SER A 188 -7.03 16.84 -5.52
C SER A 188 -7.91 16.46 -6.72
N ARG A 189 -8.95 15.63 -6.51
CA ARG A 189 -9.87 15.15 -7.57
C ARG A 189 -9.16 14.42 -8.71
N VAL A 190 -8.15 13.63 -8.38
CA VAL A 190 -7.62 12.59 -9.27
C VAL A 190 -8.37 11.31 -8.98
N GLU A 191 -9.43 11.07 -9.74
CA GLU A 191 -10.31 9.92 -9.58
C GLU A 191 -9.80 8.70 -10.38
N ASN A 192 -10.20 7.50 -9.97
CA ASN A 192 -9.91 6.22 -10.65
C ASN A 192 -8.41 5.88 -10.82
N LEU A 193 -7.52 6.54 -10.08
CA LEU A 193 -6.10 6.19 -10.01
C LEU A 193 -5.70 6.00 -8.55
N SER A 194 -4.97 4.94 -8.25
CA SER A 194 -4.42 4.70 -6.91
C SER A 194 -3.12 3.91 -6.97
N LEU A 195 -2.25 4.14 -6.00
CA LEU A 195 -1.09 3.32 -5.75
C LEU A 195 -1.52 2.08 -4.96
N ARG A 196 -1.07 0.91 -5.39
CA ARG A 196 -1.38 -0.40 -4.77
C ARG A 196 -0.09 -1.11 -4.38
N LEU A 197 -0.04 -1.68 -3.19
CA LEU A 197 1.17 -2.36 -2.74
C LEU A 197 1.26 -3.74 -3.38
N ALA A 198 2.28 -3.97 -4.19
CA ALA A 198 2.47 -5.24 -4.89
C ALA A 198 3.57 -6.10 -4.25
N ALA A 199 4.64 -5.47 -3.75
CA ALA A 199 5.72 -6.18 -3.08
C ALA A 199 6.46 -5.29 -2.07
N VAL A 200 7.05 -5.94 -1.08
CA VAL A 200 7.98 -5.34 -0.11
C VAL A 200 9.27 -6.16 -0.08
N ASN A 201 10.41 -5.49 -0.29
CA ASN A 201 11.73 -6.09 -0.15
C ASN A 201 12.56 -5.36 0.91
N VAL A 202 13.47 -6.10 1.56
CA VAL A 202 14.44 -5.55 2.50
C VAL A 202 15.84 -6.00 2.10
N PHE A 203 16.79 -5.08 2.15
CA PHE A 203 18.15 -5.29 1.67
C PHE A 203 19.19 -4.89 2.71
N ASP A 204 20.25 -5.69 2.83
CA ASP A 204 21.45 -5.37 3.61
C ASP A 204 22.41 -4.50 2.79
N VAL A 205 21.96 -3.29 2.43
CA VAL A 205 22.75 -2.29 1.69
C VAL A 205 22.77 -0.95 2.40
N THR A 206 23.72 -0.11 2.00
CA THR A 206 23.96 1.23 2.56
C THR A 206 23.64 2.34 1.57
N HIS A 207 22.77 2.08 0.58
CA HIS A 207 22.30 3.14 -0.32
C HIS A 207 21.56 4.21 0.49
N ASP A 208 21.68 5.46 0.08
CA ASP A 208 21.12 6.64 0.74
C ASP A 208 20.25 7.46 -0.24
N THR A 209 19.84 8.67 0.16
CA THR A 209 19.02 9.58 -0.65
C THR A 209 19.82 10.49 -1.61
N SER A 210 21.12 10.26 -1.78
CA SER A 210 21.94 11.02 -2.74
C SER A 210 21.62 10.64 -4.20
N ASP A 211 22.08 11.46 -5.16
CA ASP A 211 22.02 11.14 -6.60
C ASP A 211 22.60 9.74 -6.92
N PRO A 212 23.83 9.38 -6.49
CA PRO A 212 24.36 8.03 -6.63
C PRO A 212 23.50 6.97 -5.90
N GLY A 213 22.98 7.28 -4.72
CA GLY A 213 22.13 6.40 -3.93
C GLY A 213 20.84 6.02 -4.66
N LEU A 214 20.14 7.02 -5.24
CA LEU A 214 18.95 6.82 -6.07
C LEU A 214 19.24 5.91 -7.28
N ARG A 215 20.35 6.15 -7.99
CA ARG A 215 20.73 5.32 -9.16
C ARG A 215 21.11 3.89 -8.77
N ALA A 216 21.75 3.71 -7.61
CA ALA A 216 22.05 2.40 -7.07
C ALA A 216 20.76 1.64 -6.71
N TRP A 217 19.79 2.32 -6.10
CA TRP A 217 18.45 1.76 -5.86
C TRP A 217 17.73 1.38 -7.14
N GLN A 218 17.71 2.26 -8.15
CA GLN A 218 17.10 1.96 -9.45
C GLN A 218 17.68 0.67 -10.04
N THR A 219 19.02 0.57 -10.07
CA THR A 219 19.73 -0.61 -10.60
C THR A 219 19.39 -1.88 -9.80
N MET A 220 19.34 -1.77 -8.47
CA MET A 220 19.05 -2.89 -7.59
C MET A 220 17.61 -3.38 -7.71
N LEU A 221 16.64 -2.47 -7.88
CA LEU A 221 15.22 -2.79 -7.88
C LEU A 221 14.69 -3.21 -9.25
N GLU A 222 15.37 -2.86 -10.35
CA GLU A 222 14.92 -3.19 -11.72
C GLU A 222 14.60 -4.70 -11.93
N PRO A 223 15.46 -5.65 -11.50
CA PRO A 223 15.15 -7.08 -11.64
C PRO A 223 13.92 -7.49 -10.81
N TYR A 224 13.71 -6.87 -9.64
CA TYR A 224 12.58 -7.16 -8.78
C TYR A 224 11.28 -6.53 -9.29
N ARG A 225 11.34 -5.33 -9.90
CA ARG A 225 10.19 -4.73 -10.58
C ARG A 225 9.69 -5.64 -11.68
N THR A 226 10.59 -6.21 -12.47
CA THR A 226 10.25 -7.19 -13.49
C THR A 226 9.69 -8.47 -12.87
N LEU A 227 10.35 -9.00 -11.83
CA LEU A 227 9.95 -10.25 -11.16
C LEU A 227 8.52 -10.17 -10.59
N TYR A 228 8.19 -9.06 -9.94
CA TYR A 228 6.90 -8.82 -9.30
C TYR A 228 5.88 -8.10 -10.20
N SER A 229 6.29 -7.73 -11.41
CA SER A 229 5.53 -6.95 -12.37
C SER A 229 4.94 -5.66 -11.77
N THR A 230 5.79 -4.88 -11.09
CA THR A 230 5.42 -3.59 -10.49
C THR A 230 5.76 -2.42 -11.40
N ASP A 231 4.98 -1.36 -11.34
CA ASP A 231 5.18 -0.18 -12.16
C ASP A 231 6.19 0.81 -11.60
N VAL A 232 6.12 1.11 -10.31
CA VAL A 232 6.96 2.14 -9.67
C VAL A 232 7.59 1.55 -8.41
N SER A 233 8.76 2.06 -8.05
CA SER A 233 9.53 1.62 -6.90
C SER A 233 9.84 2.79 -5.97
N ALA A 234 9.72 2.55 -4.66
CA ALA A 234 10.11 3.51 -3.65
C ALA A 234 10.97 2.82 -2.59
N ALA A 235 12.17 3.36 -2.34
CA ALA A 235 13.06 2.89 -1.31
C ALA A 235 13.02 3.78 -0.06
N TYR A 236 13.33 3.20 1.10
CA TYR A 236 13.56 3.89 2.36
C TYR A 236 14.95 3.58 2.88
N SER A 237 15.73 4.61 3.12
CA SER A 237 17.14 4.52 3.49
C SER A 237 17.53 5.55 4.54
N VAL A 238 18.80 5.49 4.97
CA VAL A 238 19.44 6.61 5.66
C VAL A 238 19.45 7.86 4.79
N GLU A 239 19.53 9.02 5.44
CA GLU A 239 19.72 10.29 4.78
C GLU A 239 21.08 10.36 4.09
N GLY A 240 21.08 10.87 2.85
CA GLY A 240 22.24 11.36 2.13
C GLY A 240 22.26 12.89 2.19
N ASP A 241 22.03 13.55 1.06
CA ASP A 241 22.03 15.02 0.94
C ASP A 241 20.64 15.66 0.79
N ALA A 242 19.58 14.85 0.79
CA ALA A 242 18.20 15.29 0.65
C ALA A 242 17.25 14.43 1.48
N GLY A 243 16.10 14.99 1.86
CA GLY A 243 15.07 14.24 2.58
C GLY A 243 14.40 13.13 1.77
N GLY A 244 14.40 13.28 0.46
CA GLY A 244 14.00 12.29 -0.53
C GLY A 244 14.62 12.68 -1.87
N ARG A 245 14.58 11.76 -2.82
CA ARG A 245 15.01 12.02 -4.20
C ARG A 245 14.29 11.12 -5.18
N ALA A 246 13.95 11.66 -6.35
CA ALA A 246 13.22 10.94 -7.37
C ALA A 246 13.78 11.13 -8.78
N LEU A 247 13.58 10.12 -9.61
CA LEU A 247 13.74 10.28 -11.06
C LEU A 247 12.52 11.05 -11.60
N LEU A 248 12.76 12.23 -12.17
CA LEU A 248 11.70 13.06 -12.75
C LEU A 248 11.04 12.33 -13.91
N SER A 249 9.72 12.21 -13.90
CA SER A 249 8.95 11.41 -14.87
C SER A 249 9.42 9.94 -14.96
N GLY A 250 10.09 9.45 -13.92
CA GLY A 250 10.62 8.09 -13.83
C GLY A 250 9.74 7.15 -13.01
N TYR A 251 10.35 6.06 -12.55
CA TYR A 251 9.68 4.98 -11.82
C TYR A 251 10.41 4.59 -10.51
N THR A 252 11.38 5.40 -10.07
CA THR A 252 12.12 5.15 -8.83
C THR A 252 12.25 6.43 -8.01
N SER A 253 11.98 6.29 -6.72
CA SER A 253 12.30 7.27 -5.68
C SER A 253 13.01 6.61 -4.51
N VAL A 254 13.75 7.39 -3.74
CA VAL A 254 14.32 7.00 -2.46
C VAL A 254 13.97 8.06 -1.41
N ASN A 255 13.66 7.63 -0.19
CA ASN A 255 13.16 8.47 0.88
C ASN A 255 13.99 8.25 2.14
N ASN A 256 14.26 9.32 2.89
CA ASN A 256 14.77 9.18 4.24
C ASN A 256 13.69 8.54 5.12
N TRP A 257 14.05 7.50 5.86
CA TRP A 257 13.13 6.80 6.75
C TRP A 257 12.55 7.70 7.86
N GLU A 258 13.23 8.78 8.23
CA GLU A 258 12.79 9.73 9.26
C GLU A 258 11.71 10.71 8.76
N LEU A 259 11.51 10.81 7.44
CA LEU A 259 10.63 11.80 6.81
C LEU A 259 9.39 11.13 6.18
N PRO A 260 8.36 10.79 6.96
CA PRO A 260 7.18 10.10 6.46
C PRO A 260 6.40 10.88 5.39
N ALA A 261 6.58 12.20 5.27
CA ALA A 261 5.97 12.99 4.20
C ALA A 261 6.80 13.07 2.91
N ALA A 262 8.04 12.57 2.87
CA ALA A 262 8.88 12.60 1.66
C ALA A 262 8.26 11.77 0.53
N PHE A 263 7.74 10.58 0.80
CA PHE A 263 7.22 9.68 -0.24
C PHE A 263 6.19 10.31 -1.17
N ARG A 264 5.18 11.00 -0.62
CA ARG A 264 4.13 11.63 -1.44
C ARG A 264 4.66 12.82 -2.27
N HIS A 265 5.79 13.40 -1.86
CA HIS A 265 6.53 14.39 -2.64
C HIS A 265 7.27 13.69 -3.78
N GLU A 266 8.11 12.71 -3.46
CA GLU A 266 8.96 12.02 -4.43
C GLU A 266 8.16 11.27 -5.51
N VAL A 267 7.05 10.63 -5.14
CA VAL A 267 6.19 9.97 -6.13
C VAL A 267 5.47 10.99 -7.03
N GLY A 268 5.29 12.22 -6.56
CA GLY A 268 4.85 13.36 -7.38
C GLY A 268 5.87 13.74 -8.45
N HIS A 269 7.18 13.64 -8.17
CA HIS A 269 8.24 13.79 -9.16
C HIS A 269 8.26 12.63 -10.16
N ASN A 270 8.08 11.38 -9.71
CA ASN A 270 7.91 10.24 -10.63
C ASN A 270 6.72 10.41 -11.58
N ALA A 271 5.63 11.06 -11.11
CA ALA A 271 4.51 11.41 -11.96
C ALA A 271 4.83 12.49 -13.02
N GLY A 272 5.93 13.23 -12.86
CA GLY A 272 6.40 14.28 -13.77
C GLY A 272 6.25 15.70 -13.22
N GLY A 273 5.94 15.84 -11.93
CA GLY A 273 5.88 17.13 -11.26
C GLY A 273 7.24 17.70 -10.93
N GLN A 274 7.31 19.01 -10.85
CA GLN A 274 8.44 19.78 -10.32
C GLN A 274 7.97 20.57 -9.10
N HIS A 275 8.90 21.29 -8.48
CA HIS A 275 8.64 22.07 -7.27
C HIS A 275 7.65 23.24 -7.50
N CYS A 276 7.73 24.33 -6.73
CA CYS A 276 6.95 25.53 -7.02
C CYS A 276 7.27 26.06 -8.43
N ASN A 277 6.27 26.67 -9.09
CA ASN A 277 6.45 27.20 -10.44
C ASN A 277 7.64 28.18 -10.53
N ASP A 278 8.61 27.82 -11.35
CA ASP A 278 9.72 28.67 -11.80
C ASP A 278 9.59 29.06 -13.30
N ASN A 279 8.62 28.47 -14.00
CA ASN A 279 8.34 28.66 -15.41
C ASN A 279 6.83 28.84 -15.65
N PRO A 280 6.36 30.07 -15.96
CA PRO A 280 4.93 30.34 -16.14
C PRO A 280 4.32 29.69 -17.40
N SER A 281 5.14 29.07 -18.25
CA SER A 281 4.68 28.38 -19.47
C SER A 281 4.39 26.89 -19.26
N LYS A 282 4.60 26.35 -18.05
CA LYS A 282 4.36 24.94 -17.71
C LYS A 282 3.46 24.83 -16.49
N TYR A 283 2.66 23.76 -16.42
CA TYR A 283 1.69 23.51 -15.35
C TYR A 283 2.11 22.41 -14.38
N ASN A 284 3.20 21.70 -14.63
CA ASN A 284 3.61 20.52 -13.86
C ASN A 284 4.35 20.89 -12.56
N PHE A 285 3.77 21.79 -11.76
CA PHE A 285 4.38 22.34 -10.56
C PHE A 285 3.47 22.23 -9.35
N GLY A 286 4.08 22.17 -8.17
CA GLY A 286 3.40 22.45 -6.92
C GLY A 286 2.94 23.91 -6.83
N TYR A 287 2.04 24.16 -5.88
CA TYR A 287 1.46 25.47 -5.61
C TYR A 287 1.61 25.90 -4.15
N ASN A 288 1.87 27.20 -3.98
CA ASN A 288 1.89 27.92 -2.71
C ASN A 288 1.06 29.19 -2.89
N ASN A 289 -0.02 29.33 -2.12
CA ASN A 289 -0.92 30.49 -2.17
C ASN A 289 -0.65 31.51 -1.06
N GLY A 290 0.47 31.37 -0.33
CA GLY A 290 0.85 32.19 0.82
C GLY A 290 0.31 31.67 2.17
N LYS A 291 -0.66 30.76 2.16
CA LYS A 291 -1.23 30.10 3.35
C LYS A 291 -1.03 28.59 3.33
N SER A 292 -1.35 27.98 2.21
CA SER A 292 -1.28 26.54 1.96
C SER A 292 -0.19 26.22 0.95
N ARG A 293 0.52 25.12 1.20
CA ARG A 293 1.64 24.64 0.42
C ARG A 293 1.45 23.17 0.06
N THR A 294 1.14 22.90 -1.21
CA THR A 294 0.86 21.55 -1.73
C THR A 294 2.10 20.65 -1.70
N TYR A 295 1.93 19.35 -1.97
CA TYR A 295 2.99 18.34 -1.86
C TYR A 295 4.32 18.72 -2.51
N LEU A 296 4.30 19.22 -3.74
CA LEU A 296 5.53 19.63 -4.44
C LEU A 296 5.94 21.10 -4.21
N CYS A 297 5.36 21.81 -3.26
CA CYS A 297 5.69 23.22 -3.04
C CYS A 297 5.61 23.54 -1.55
N GLY A 298 6.39 22.81 -0.75
CA GLY A 298 6.51 22.91 0.71
C GLY A 298 5.87 21.77 1.50
N ASN A 299 5.02 20.94 0.86
CA ASN A 299 4.52 19.69 1.41
C ASN A 299 3.76 19.81 2.75
N GLN A 300 2.90 20.82 2.91
CA GLN A 300 2.23 21.16 4.18
C GLN A 300 0.76 20.76 4.25
N VAL A 301 0.05 20.78 3.12
CA VAL A 301 -1.38 20.39 3.07
C VAL A 301 -1.55 19.10 2.26
N PRO A 302 -2.57 18.27 2.55
CA PRO A 302 -2.75 16.95 1.94
C PRO A 302 -3.30 17.00 0.51
N TYR A 303 -2.65 17.74 -0.38
CA TYR A 303 -3.09 18.02 -1.74
C TYR A 303 -1.90 18.08 -2.71
N TYR A 304 -2.08 17.49 -3.88
CA TYR A 304 -1.39 17.93 -5.09
C TYR A 304 -2.04 19.22 -5.63
N SER A 305 -1.28 20.05 -6.35
CA SER A 305 -1.82 21.29 -6.89
C SER A 305 -2.95 21.05 -7.90
N THR A 306 -4.00 21.85 -7.80
CA THR A 306 -5.16 21.78 -8.71
C THR A 306 -5.97 23.09 -8.64
N PRO A 307 -6.43 23.65 -9.77
CA PRO A 307 -7.31 24.82 -9.77
C PRO A 307 -8.74 24.49 -9.34
N ALA A 308 -9.08 23.20 -9.19
CA ALA A 308 -10.45 22.76 -8.92
C ALA A 308 -10.86 22.81 -7.43
N ILE A 309 -9.90 23.09 -6.54
CA ILE A 309 -10.09 23.06 -5.09
C ILE A 309 -9.53 24.36 -4.48
N ASN A 310 -10.25 24.86 -3.48
CA ASN A 310 -9.78 25.91 -2.58
C ASN A 310 -9.43 25.29 -1.23
N ASP A 311 -8.48 25.89 -0.52
CA ASP A 311 -8.17 25.55 0.86
C ASP A 311 -9.25 26.05 1.84
N ALA A 312 -9.04 25.79 3.13
CA ALA A 312 -9.94 26.23 4.20
C ALA A 312 -10.05 27.77 4.32
N HIS A 313 -9.16 28.53 3.70
CA HIS A 313 -9.20 30.00 3.64
C HIS A 313 -9.91 30.51 2.38
N GLY A 314 -10.43 29.63 1.54
CA GLY A 314 -11.07 29.99 0.27
C GLY A 314 -10.08 30.38 -0.83
N LEU A 315 -8.79 30.14 -0.64
CA LEU A 315 -7.74 30.42 -1.62
C LEU A 315 -7.53 29.20 -2.52
N PRO A 316 -7.30 29.38 -3.83
CA PRO A 316 -7.06 28.25 -4.73
C PRO A 316 -5.82 27.45 -4.32
N LEU A 317 -5.84 26.15 -4.58
CA LEU A 317 -4.70 25.24 -4.39
C LEU A 317 -3.96 24.90 -5.70
N GLY A 318 -4.14 25.73 -6.74
CA GLY A 318 -3.46 25.56 -8.00
C GLY A 318 -3.87 26.59 -9.04
N ASN A 319 -3.31 26.45 -10.22
CA ASN A 319 -3.59 27.27 -11.39
C ASN A 319 -3.50 26.39 -12.64
N ALA A 320 -4.52 26.42 -13.50
CA ALA A 320 -4.59 25.54 -14.68
C ALA A 320 -3.40 25.70 -15.66
N GLN A 321 -2.74 26.85 -15.67
CA GLN A 321 -1.61 27.16 -16.56
C GLN A 321 -0.27 26.92 -15.88
N THR A 322 -0.18 27.18 -14.57
CA THR A 322 1.11 27.25 -13.87
C THR A 322 1.30 26.22 -12.75
N ALA A 323 0.24 25.58 -12.26
CA ALA A 323 0.33 24.59 -11.18
C ALA A 323 -0.92 23.69 -11.11
N ASP A 324 -0.92 22.60 -11.89
CA ASP A 324 -2.00 21.60 -11.94
C ASP A 324 -1.40 20.18 -11.97
N MET A 325 -0.88 19.73 -10.83
CA MET A 325 -0.40 18.36 -10.67
C MET A 325 -1.52 17.32 -10.81
N ALA A 326 -2.77 17.66 -10.50
CA ALA A 326 -3.89 16.76 -10.76
C ALA A 326 -4.03 16.43 -12.25
N ARG A 327 -3.78 17.41 -13.14
CA ARG A 327 -3.68 17.17 -14.58
C ARG A 327 -2.48 16.30 -14.94
N VAL A 328 -1.31 16.55 -14.36
CA VAL A 328 -0.10 15.75 -14.60
C VAL A 328 -0.35 14.27 -14.31
N TRP A 329 -0.95 13.94 -13.17
CA TRP A 329 -1.30 12.56 -12.82
C TRP A 329 -2.24 11.90 -13.84
N ARG A 330 -3.29 12.61 -14.26
CA ARG A 330 -4.24 12.11 -15.27
C ARG A 330 -3.57 11.84 -16.62
N GLU A 331 -2.74 12.77 -17.09
CA GLU A 331 -2.04 12.64 -18.38
C GLU A 331 -0.95 11.56 -18.35
N ASN A 332 -0.32 11.32 -17.20
CA ASN A 332 0.73 10.30 -17.04
C ASN A 332 0.21 8.93 -16.60
N THR A 333 -1.11 8.76 -16.43
CA THR A 333 -1.67 7.51 -15.91
C THR A 333 -1.25 6.30 -16.73
N ALA A 334 -1.38 6.34 -18.06
CA ALA A 334 -1.01 5.22 -18.92
C ALA A 334 0.49 4.84 -18.81
N ARG A 335 1.36 5.83 -18.57
CA ARG A 335 2.79 5.58 -18.31
C ARG A 335 2.98 4.89 -16.97
N LEU A 336 2.38 5.44 -15.92
CA LEU A 336 2.58 4.99 -14.55
C LEU A 336 1.92 3.65 -14.25
N THR A 337 0.95 3.19 -15.04
CA THR A 337 0.30 1.87 -14.87
C THR A 337 0.67 0.89 -15.99
N GLY A 338 1.58 1.29 -16.88
CA GLY A 338 1.90 0.57 -18.11
C GLY A 338 3.35 0.10 -18.18
N TYR A 339 4.10 0.16 -17.07
CA TYR A 339 5.49 -0.28 -17.04
C TYR A 339 5.59 -1.80 -17.09
N ASN A 340 4.70 -2.50 -16.38
CA ASN A 340 4.65 -3.96 -16.36
C ASN A 340 3.20 -4.46 -16.42
N PRO A 341 2.92 -5.59 -17.08
CA PRO A 341 1.60 -6.20 -17.03
C PRO A 341 1.32 -6.78 -15.64
N GLU A 342 0.14 -6.52 -15.09
CA GLU A 342 -0.27 -7.01 -13.77
C GLU A 342 -0.11 -8.53 -13.64
N LEU A 343 0.52 -9.01 -12.54
CA LEU A 343 0.51 -10.44 -12.21
C LEU A 343 -0.94 -10.94 -11.99
N PRO A 344 -1.38 -12.02 -12.66
CA PRO A 344 -2.73 -12.52 -12.51
C PRO A 344 -2.93 -13.26 -11.19
N GLY A 345 -4.16 -13.27 -10.69
CA GLY A 345 -4.56 -14.06 -9.53
C GLY A 345 -4.32 -13.37 -8.19
N LEU A 346 -4.21 -14.16 -7.12
CA LEU A 346 -4.08 -13.64 -5.75
C LEU A 346 -2.66 -13.15 -5.48
N ARG A 347 -2.55 -12.16 -4.58
CA ARG A 347 -1.27 -11.65 -4.07
C ARG A 347 -1.18 -11.76 -2.57
N MET A 348 0.01 -12.07 -2.09
CA MET A 348 0.34 -12.19 -0.66
C MET A 348 1.78 -11.74 -0.46
N MET A 349 2.10 -11.26 0.74
CA MET A 349 3.47 -10.93 1.13
C MET A 349 3.90 -11.72 2.37
N VAL A 350 5.15 -12.15 2.38
CA VAL A 350 5.81 -12.80 3.52
C VAL A 350 7.07 -11.99 3.83
N VAL A 351 6.98 -11.08 4.79
CA VAL A 351 8.08 -10.17 5.13
C VAL A 351 8.45 -10.35 6.59
N SER A 352 9.73 -10.62 6.88
CA SER A 352 10.19 -10.71 8.27
C SER A 352 10.02 -9.37 8.98
N PRO A 353 9.50 -9.35 10.23
CA PRO A 353 9.42 -8.13 11.01
C PRO A 353 10.83 -7.63 11.41
N PRO A 354 10.99 -6.35 11.80
CA PRO A 354 12.20 -5.89 12.46
C PRO A 354 12.41 -6.59 13.81
N GLY A 355 13.64 -6.57 14.32
CA GLY A 355 13.97 -7.06 15.66
C GLY A 355 14.74 -8.39 15.70
N THR A 356 14.65 -9.06 16.85
CA THR A 356 15.45 -10.26 17.20
C THR A 356 14.77 -11.57 16.83
N ASP A 357 13.45 -11.59 16.67
CA ASP A 357 12.71 -12.75 16.14
C ASP A 357 12.19 -12.42 14.74
N PRO A 358 12.87 -12.88 13.68
CA PRO A 358 12.45 -12.64 12.30
C PRO A 358 11.41 -13.65 11.78
N SER A 359 10.83 -14.46 12.65
CA SER A 359 9.77 -15.40 12.28
C SER A 359 8.55 -14.64 11.77
N VAL A 360 7.92 -15.16 10.71
CA VAL A 360 6.72 -14.55 10.14
C VAL A 360 5.67 -15.61 9.84
N ILE A 361 4.42 -15.26 10.12
CA ILE A 361 3.23 -16.01 9.74
C ILE A 361 2.35 -15.09 8.92
N ALA A 362 2.00 -15.51 7.72
CA ALA A 362 1.14 -14.75 6.84
C ALA A 362 -0.01 -15.64 6.34
N ARG A 363 -1.17 -15.03 6.11
CA ARG A 363 -2.40 -15.73 5.71
C ARG A 363 -3.03 -15.07 4.50
N LEU A 364 -3.53 -15.87 3.58
CA LEU A 364 -4.25 -15.45 2.39
C LEU A 364 -5.61 -16.13 2.35
N TYR A 365 -6.68 -15.35 2.22
CA TYR A 365 -8.02 -15.84 1.94
C TYR A 365 -8.10 -16.35 0.50
N LEU A 366 -8.69 -17.52 0.31
CA LEU A 366 -8.86 -18.15 -0.99
C LEU A 366 -10.35 -18.12 -1.37
N PRO A 367 -10.74 -17.49 -2.49
CA PRO A 367 -12.13 -17.30 -2.89
C PRO A 367 -12.68 -18.59 -3.53
N ILE A 368 -12.76 -19.64 -2.72
CA ILE A 368 -13.28 -20.95 -3.12
C ILE A 368 -14.75 -21.04 -2.73
N GLU A 369 -15.56 -21.65 -3.60
CA GLU A 369 -16.96 -21.95 -3.30
C GLU A 369 -17.08 -22.73 -1.99
N ALA A 370 -18.05 -22.33 -1.16
CA ALA A 370 -18.29 -22.96 0.13
C ALA A 370 -18.50 -24.46 -0.04
N GLY A 371 -17.73 -25.27 0.70
CA GLY A 371 -17.81 -26.74 0.64
C GLY A 371 -17.09 -27.39 -0.56
N ALA A 372 -16.55 -26.63 -1.52
CA ALA A 372 -15.78 -27.23 -2.62
C ALA A 372 -14.47 -27.84 -2.12
N ASP A 373 -14.10 -29.01 -2.63
CA ASP A 373 -12.81 -29.66 -2.35
C ASP A 373 -11.70 -28.94 -3.13
N ALA A 374 -10.80 -28.23 -2.44
CA ALA A 374 -9.74 -27.46 -3.10
C ALA A 374 -8.46 -27.40 -2.27
N GLY A 375 -7.31 -27.39 -2.92
CA GLY A 375 -6.01 -27.22 -2.26
C GLY A 375 -5.11 -26.27 -3.02
N VAL A 376 -3.94 -26.00 -2.47
CA VAL A 376 -2.89 -25.18 -3.08
C VAL A 376 -1.71 -26.09 -3.43
N VAL A 377 -1.20 -25.96 -4.65
CA VAL A 377 -0.06 -26.74 -5.14
C VAL A 377 1.05 -25.82 -5.63
N ALA A 378 2.28 -26.33 -5.62
CA ALA A 378 3.40 -25.71 -6.30
C ALA A 378 3.31 -25.95 -7.81
N LEU A 379 3.96 -25.07 -8.59
CA LEU A 379 4.04 -25.21 -10.04
C LEU A 379 5.12 -26.21 -10.48
N ASP A 380 6.09 -26.49 -9.62
CA ASP A 380 7.18 -27.43 -9.87
C ASP A 380 7.50 -28.27 -8.62
N SER A 381 8.03 -29.48 -8.84
CA SER A 381 8.30 -30.44 -7.77
C SER A 381 9.54 -30.12 -6.93
N ALA A 382 10.40 -29.20 -7.37
CA ALA A 382 11.54 -28.74 -6.57
C ALA A 382 11.07 -27.78 -5.46
N THR A 383 10.03 -26.98 -5.76
CA THR A 383 9.39 -26.08 -4.81
C THR A 383 8.49 -26.81 -3.82
N GLY A 384 7.62 -27.73 -4.27
CA GLY A 384 6.67 -28.42 -3.40
C GLY A 384 5.78 -29.42 -4.15
N PRO A 385 4.71 -29.95 -3.51
CA PRO A 385 3.80 -30.87 -4.18
C PRO A 385 3.04 -30.19 -5.33
N THR A 386 3.00 -30.84 -6.49
CA THR A 386 2.37 -30.31 -7.72
C THR A 386 0.98 -30.89 -8.01
N GLN A 387 0.49 -31.76 -7.13
CA GLN A 387 -0.79 -32.44 -7.25
C GLN A 387 -1.57 -32.36 -5.94
N LEU A 388 -2.90 -32.33 -6.08
CA LEU A 388 -3.79 -32.50 -4.94
C LEU A 388 -3.72 -33.95 -4.47
N VAL A 389 -3.75 -34.13 -3.15
CA VAL A 389 -3.81 -35.45 -2.51
C VAL A 389 -5.07 -35.57 -1.65
N PRO A 390 -5.57 -36.79 -1.39
CA PRO A 390 -6.54 -37.00 -0.32
C PRO A 390 -5.96 -36.53 1.02
N TYR A 391 -6.82 -36.10 1.95
CA TYR A 391 -6.38 -35.73 3.29
C TYR A 391 -5.63 -36.89 3.97
N VAL A 392 -4.38 -36.64 4.37
CA VAL A 392 -3.49 -37.65 4.95
C VAL A 392 -3.01 -37.27 6.36
N ASN A 393 -3.86 -36.60 7.16
CA ASN A 393 -3.64 -36.29 8.58
C ASN A 393 -2.27 -35.66 8.93
N HIS A 394 -1.51 -35.15 7.96
CA HIS A 394 -0.41 -34.24 8.21
C HIS A 394 -0.98 -32.83 8.22
N SER A 395 -0.46 -31.98 9.10
CA SER A 395 -0.96 -30.61 9.26
C SER A 395 -0.20 -29.58 8.44
N GLU A 396 0.91 -29.99 7.79
CA GLU A 396 1.91 -29.06 7.26
C GLU A 396 2.63 -29.63 6.02
N THR A 397 2.88 -28.76 5.04
CA THR A 397 3.65 -29.00 3.82
C THR A 397 4.92 -28.17 3.84
N ARG A 398 6.07 -28.76 3.55
CA ARG A 398 7.32 -28.00 3.38
C ARG A 398 7.45 -27.51 1.94
N LEU A 399 7.76 -26.24 1.78
CA LEU A 399 8.14 -25.64 0.50
C LEU A 399 9.63 -25.28 0.51
N ASN A 400 10.31 -25.45 -0.62
CA ASN A 400 11.70 -25.02 -0.82
C ASN A 400 11.75 -23.93 -1.89
N VAL A 401 11.82 -22.68 -1.47
CA VAL A 401 11.70 -21.53 -2.37
C VAL A 401 13.09 -21.01 -2.71
N LYS A 402 13.35 -20.76 -4.00
CA LYS A 402 14.57 -20.07 -4.45
C LYS A 402 14.45 -18.58 -4.17
N LEU A 403 15.21 -18.09 -3.20
CA LEU A 403 15.29 -16.66 -2.86
C LEU A 403 16.72 -16.15 -3.05
N ARG A 404 16.84 -14.90 -3.47
CA ARG A 404 18.12 -14.24 -3.75
C ARG A 404 18.62 -13.49 -2.52
N ASN A 405 19.88 -13.72 -2.17
CA ASN A 405 20.55 -12.99 -1.09
C ASN A 405 21.23 -11.70 -1.59
N ALA A 406 21.81 -10.94 -0.67
CA ALA A 406 22.53 -9.69 -0.98
C ALA A 406 23.74 -9.88 -1.92
N ALA A 407 24.34 -11.08 -1.98
CA ALA A 407 25.42 -11.40 -2.91
C ALA A 407 24.93 -11.73 -4.33
N GLY A 408 23.61 -11.65 -4.59
CA GLY A 408 23.01 -12.01 -5.86
C GLY A 408 22.90 -13.51 -6.11
N VAL A 409 23.08 -14.34 -5.07
CA VAL A 409 23.06 -15.81 -5.15
C VAL A 409 21.69 -16.32 -4.73
N ASP A 410 21.13 -17.23 -5.53
CA ASP A 410 19.87 -17.90 -5.23
C ASP A 410 20.09 -19.09 -4.28
N VAL A 411 19.41 -19.08 -3.14
CA VAL A 411 19.47 -20.14 -2.13
C VAL A 411 18.09 -20.74 -1.87
N ASN A 412 18.05 -21.97 -1.35
CA ASN A 412 16.80 -22.60 -0.94
C ASN A 412 16.42 -22.12 0.46
N VAL A 413 15.29 -21.41 0.56
CA VAL A 413 14.67 -21.03 1.82
C VAL A 413 13.45 -21.91 2.05
N SER A 414 13.36 -22.51 3.22
CA SER A 414 12.28 -23.42 3.55
C SER A 414 11.12 -22.69 4.24
N LEU A 415 9.92 -22.88 3.72
CA LEU A 415 8.68 -22.40 4.32
C LEU A 415 7.83 -23.58 4.75
N ILE A 416 6.99 -23.36 5.76
CA ILE A 416 5.92 -24.29 6.13
C ILE A 416 4.60 -23.70 5.64
N ALA A 417 3.90 -24.46 4.82
CA ALA A 417 2.62 -24.11 4.25
C ALA A 417 1.52 -25.04 4.77
N ARG A 418 0.32 -24.50 5.00
CA ARG A 418 -0.85 -25.31 5.32
C ARG A 418 -2.13 -24.64 4.86
N ARG A 419 -3.18 -25.45 4.74
CA ARG A 419 -4.55 -25.01 4.45
C ARG A 419 -5.34 -24.98 5.74
N GLU A 420 -6.13 -23.92 5.96
CA GLU A 420 -7.05 -23.81 7.09
C GLU A 420 -8.49 -23.58 6.59
N ARG A 421 -9.45 -24.33 7.14
CA ARG A 421 -10.90 -24.13 6.97
C ARG A 421 -11.55 -24.22 8.34
N ALA A 422 -12.08 -23.11 8.84
CA ALA A 422 -12.53 -22.98 10.22
C ALA A 422 -11.45 -23.49 11.20
N SER A 423 -11.77 -24.45 12.07
CA SER A 423 -10.82 -25.07 13.01
C SER A 423 -9.99 -26.20 12.39
N CYS A 424 -10.27 -26.62 11.16
CA CYS A 424 -9.62 -27.75 10.51
C CYS A 424 -8.36 -27.29 9.75
N ARG A 425 -7.24 -27.95 10.03
CA ARG A 425 -5.92 -27.67 9.42
C ARG A 425 -5.39 -28.91 8.73
N SER A 426 -4.88 -28.74 7.52
CA SER A 426 -4.34 -29.81 6.68
C SER A 426 -3.12 -29.34 5.90
N GLU A 427 -2.45 -30.28 5.24
CA GLU A 427 -1.46 -30.00 4.19
C GLU A 427 -2.04 -29.01 3.17
N MET A 428 -1.18 -28.15 2.60
CA MET A 428 -1.67 -27.13 1.67
C MET A 428 -2.32 -27.77 0.43
N ASN A 429 -1.81 -28.91 -0.03
CA ASN A 429 -2.26 -29.62 -1.22
C ASN A 429 -3.31 -30.70 -0.94
N SER A 430 -3.90 -30.74 0.26
CA SER A 430 -5.05 -31.59 0.54
C SER A 430 -6.24 -31.10 -0.30
N GLY A 431 -6.69 -31.92 -1.24
CA GLY A 431 -7.84 -31.63 -2.09
C GLY A 431 -9.15 -31.86 -1.38
N SER A 432 -9.22 -32.89 -0.54
CA SER A 432 -10.41 -33.27 0.23
C SER A 432 -10.19 -33.10 1.74
N GLY A 433 -11.22 -33.38 2.54
CA GLY A 433 -11.18 -33.24 4.00
C GLY A 433 -11.51 -31.81 4.45
N CYS A 434 -11.85 -31.64 5.74
CA CYS A 434 -12.33 -30.37 6.30
C CYS A 434 -13.62 -29.84 5.63
N SER A 435 -14.70 -30.62 5.67
CA SER A 435 -16.04 -30.24 5.16
C SER A 435 -16.65 -29.13 6.03
N SER A 436 -16.26 -27.89 5.75
CA SER A 436 -16.86 -26.69 6.31
C SER A 436 -17.34 -25.78 5.19
N VAL A 437 -18.43 -25.05 5.45
CA VAL A 437 -18.92 -23.94 4.62
C VAL A 437 -18.10 -22.67 4.81
N SER A 438 -17.18 -22.65 5.78
CA SER A 438 -16.29 -21.51 6.04
C SER A 438 -15.26 -21.33 4.92
N GLY A 439 -14.81 -20.08 4.78
CA GLY A 439 -13.73 -19.72 3.86
C GLY A 439 -12.44 -20.51 4.09
N MET A 440 -11.67 -20.66 3.02
CA MET A 440 -10.39 -21.36 3.01
C MET A 440 -9.25 -20.35 3.07
N TYR A 441 -8.22 -20.65 3.86
CA TYR A 441 -7.02 -19.84 3.96
C TYR A 441 -5.78 -20.68 3.62
N LEU A 442 -4.84 -20.06 2.90
CA LEU A 442 -3.44 -20.50 2.86
C LEU A 442 -2.70 -19.79 3.99
N GLU A 443 -1.98 -20.55 4.83
CA GLU A 443 -1.06 -20.00 5.81
C GLU A 443 0.37 -20.39 5.43
N LEU A 444 1.28 -19.40 5.41
CA LEU A 444 2.71 -19.58 5.23
C LEU A 444 3.45 -19.15 6.48
N ARG A 445 4.45 -19.94 6.86
CA ARG A 445 5.31 -19.69 8.02
C ARG A 445 6.76 -19.76 7.60
N TYR A 446 7.54 -18.81 8.09
CA TYR A 446 8.99 -18.84 8.02
C TYR A 446 9.57 -18.82 9.42
N PHE A 447 10.46 -19.78 9.70
CA PHE A 447 11.19 -19.89 10.95
C PHE A 447 12.70 -19.86 10.64
N PRO A 448 13.41 -18.77 10.97
CA PRO A 448 14.82 -18.59 10.58
C PRO A 448 15.78 -19.52 11.34
N MET A 449 15.43 -19.90 12.57
CA MET A 449 16.30 -20.68 13.47
C MET A 449 15.97 -22.17 13.48
N SER A 450 15.19 -22.67 12.53
CA SER A 450 14.70 -24.05 12.52
C SER A 450 14.94 -24.76 11.19
N GLY A 451 15.15 -26.09 11.26
CA GLY A 451 15.33 -26.93 10.08
C GLY A 451 16.49 -26.48 9.19
N SER A 452 16.28 -26.53 7.87
CA SER A 452 17.29 -26.13 6.87
C SER A 452 17.59 -24.64 6.86
N ASN A 453 16.74 -23.80 7.44
CA ASN A 453 16.99 -22.36 7.48
C ASN A 453 18.09 -22.00 8.47
N ALA A 454 18.30 -22.81 9.52
CA ALA A 454 19.31 -22.56 10.54
C ALA A 454 20.73 -22.44 9.97
N SER A 455 21.03 -23.08 8.83
CA SER A 455 22.33 -23.04 8.17
C SER A 455 22.45 -21.97 7.08
N LEU A 456 21.42 -21.16 6.84
CA LEU A 456 21.52 -20.05 5.89
C LEU A 456 22.49 -18.98 6.43
N PRO A 457 23.27 -18.32 5.55
CA PRO A 457 24.01 -17.12 5.92
C PRO A 457 23.12 -16.03 6.52
N SER A 458 23.67 -15.19 7.38
CA SER A 458 22.96 -14.01 7.88
C SER A 458 22.59 -13.05 6.74
N GLY A 459 21.43 -12.42 6.84
CA GLY A 459 20.96 -11.39 5.92
C GLY A 459 19.55 -11.63 5.40
N TYR A 460 19.13 -10.77 4.47
CA TYR A 460 17.82 -10.85 3.82
C TYR A 460 17.83 -11.66 2.52
N TYR A 461 16.71 -12.33 2.29
CA TYR A 461 16.45 -13.17 1.13
C TYR A 461 15.14 -12.74 0.47
N ASN A 462 15.24 -12.32 -0.79
CA ASN A 462 14.13 -11.74 -1.54
C ASN A 462 13.74 -12.62 -2.73
N GLY A 463 12.47 -12.71 -3.07
CA GLY A 463 12.02 -13.46 -4.25
C GLY A 463 10.52 -13.66 -4.35
N LEU A 464 10.11 -14.43 -5.35
CA LEU A 464 8.70 -14.69 -5.68
C LEU A 464 8.41 -16.18 -5.60
N LEU A 465 7.42 -16.56 -4.80
CA LEU A 465 6.84 -17.90 -4.81
C LEU A 465 5.54 -17.88 -5.62
N LYS A 466 5.46 -18.70 -6.66
CA LYS A 466 4.24 -18.92 -7.44
C LYS A 466 3.60 -20.25 -7.08
N LEU A 467 2.33 -20.20 -6.69
CA LEU A 467 1.50 -21.36 -6.39
C LEU A 467 0.22 -21.30 -7.24
N GLU A 468 -0.57 -22.36 -7.18
CA GLU A 468 -1.87 -22.44 -7.85
C GLU A 468 -2.89 -23.08 -6.91
N VAL A 469 -4.05 -22.42 -6.74
CA VAL A 469 -5.20 -23.04 -6.12
C VAL A 469 -5.89 -23.92 -7.16
N ARG A 470 -6.23 -25.15 -6.78
CA ARG A 470 -6.95 -26.11 -7.63
C ARG A 470 -8.15 -26.66 -6.89
N GLN A 471 -9.25 -26.81 -7.61
CA GLN A 471 -10.41 -27.55 -7.14
C GLN A 471 -10.32 -29.01 -7.60
N ALA A 472 -10.64 -29.95 -6.72
CA ALA A 472 -10.69 -31.37 -7.05
C ALA A 472 -11.78 -31.64 -8.08
N ASN A 473 -11.52 -32.52 -9.04
CA ASN A 473 -12.45 -32.92 -10.10
C ASN A 473 -12.96 -31.73 -10.96
N SER A 474 -12.16 -30.68 -11.09
CA SER A 474 -12.48 -29.48 -11.88
C SER A 474 -11.22 -28.97 -12.59
N ASP A 475 -11.42 -28.30 -13.74
CA ASP A 475 -10.35 -27.58 -14.44
C ASP A 475 -10.11 -26.17 -13.89
N TRP A 476 -10.92 -25.75 -12.90
CA TRP A 476 -10.77 -24.45 -12.27
C TRP A 476 -9.44 -24.34 -11.52
N LYS A 477 -8.75 -23.22 -11.77
CA LYS A 477 -7.47 -22.88 -11.18
C LYS A 477 -7.32 -21.39 -10.99
N LEU A 478 -6.61 -21.00 -9.93
CA LEU A 478 -6.33 -19.60 -9.61
C LEU A 478 -4.86 -19.43 -9.23
N PRO A 479 -4.08 -18.64 -9.98
CA PRO A 479 -2.70 -18.34 -9.60
C PRO A 479 -2.62 -17.62 -8.25
N VAL A 480 -1.53 -17.89 -7.52
CA VAL A 480 -1.19 -17.21 -6.27
C VAL A 480 0.27 -16.77 -6.35
N ASN A 481 0.51 -15.47 -6.23
CA ASN A 481 1.84 -14.86 -6.29
C ASN A 481 2.21 -14.32 -4.90
N ILE A 482 3.30 -14.81 -4.34
CA ILE A 482 3.73 -14.45 -2.99
C ILE A 482 5.10 -13.76 -3.07
N ALA A 483 5.15 -12.46 -2.82
CA ALA A 483 6.41 -11.73 -2.67
C ALA A 483 7.01 -12.00 -1.29
N ILE A 484 8.29 -12.37 -1.25
CA ILE A 484 8.97 -12.84 -0.04
C ILE A 484 10.20 -11.98 0.22
N SER A 485 10.34 -11.51 1.45
CA SER A 485 11.52 -10.82 1.96
C SER A 485 11.77 -11.24 3.41
N VAL A 486 12.57 -12.29 3.62
CA VAL A 486 12.77 -12.89 4.94
C VAL A 486 14.21 -12.75 5.43
N LYS A 487 14.38 -12.56 6.74
CA LYS A 487 15.68 -12.37 7.40
C LYS A 487 16.16 -13.64 8.06
N LYS A 488 17.46 -13.92 7.97
CA LYS A 488 18.10 -15.01 8.71
C LYS A 488 18.87 -14.54 9.94
#